data_AF-A0A925V3L4-F1
#
_entry.id   AF-A0A925V3L4-F1
#
_cell.length_a   1.000
_cell.length_b   1.000
_cell.length_c   1.000
_cell.angle_alpha   90.00
_cell.angle_beta   90.00
_cell.angle_gamma   90.00
#
_symmetry.space_group_name_H-M   'P 1'
#
loop_
_entity.id
_entity.type
_entity.pdbx_description
1 polymer ?
#
loop_
_entity_poly.entity_id
_entity_poly.type
_entity_poly.pdbx_seq_one_letter_code
_entity_poly.pdbx_strand_id
1 'polypeptide(L)'
;MISKCISLVGISCVLGLTACEGGSVGDEDGSSSGGSEESTNTSPTTTVSTTVSTTVTSADSTETDPSTDTDTDTDPTDPDSSTTEPGGCPQDVDFGEIDTSGCAPLSTDYTPGADDDYDACVSDGGDWVLVDSPPNSAARTVAYEDIIALLRNGETPSAEDFTMARTIYATKNGIESRVLRREDLHYPPVDEADQDPKVLPDRQCTIGTNADDYPDRCVGPAKIQPIVDAAFAAGETGDGDANVHAARIDAALQWFSFVSVYKESASCGFAPADCDSHWAYYNGAVPNDQSIGIAANFREIDPAIDDAIFNGMLGIRCWRGLYPA
;
A
#
# COMPACT_ATOMS: atom_id res chain seq x y z
N MET A 1 7.11 -21.27 10.55
CA MET A 1 6.13 -20.59 11.42
C MET A 1 5.62 -19.30 10.79
N ILE A 2 6.47 -18.40 10.29
CA ILE A 2 6.06 -17.11 9.67
C ILE A 2 5.20 -17.23 8.39
N SER A 3 5.39 -18.29 7.60
CA SER A 3 4.66 -18.47 6.32
C SER A 3 3.16 -18.78 6.47
N LYS A 4 2.67 -19.21 7.65
CA LYS A 4 1.25 -19.52 7.84
C LYS A 4 0.42 -18.34 8.35
N CYS A 5 0.98 -17.44 9.16
CA CYS A 5 0.24 -16.27 9.66
C CYS A 5 0.11 -15.17 8.60
N ILE A 6 1.12 -14.97 7.74
CA ILE A 6 1.04 -13.96 6.66
C ILE A 6 0.16 -14.45 5.49
N SER A 7 0.10 -15.76 5.24
CA SER A 7 -0.62 -16.33 4.09
C SER A 7 -2.15 -16.38 4.25
N LEU A 8 -2.70 -16.10 5.44
CA LEU A 8 -4.12 -16.33 5.74
C LEU A 8 -4.96 -15.06 5.89
N VAL A 9 -4.36 -13.87 6.06
CA VAL A 9 -5.13 -12.71 6.56
C VAL A 9 -5.60 -11.70 5.49
N GLY A 10 -5.10 -11.63 4.23
CA GLY A 10 -5.59 -10.48 3.43
C GLY A 10 -5.26 -10.28 1.96
N ILE A 11 -5.11 -11.32 1.12
CA ILE A 11 -4.78 -11.06 -0.30
C ILE A 11 -5.86 -11.51 -1.28
N SER A 12 -6.59 -12.60 -1.01
CA SER A 12 -7.62 -13.06 -1.95
C SER A 12 -8.91 -12.22 -1.94
N CYS A 13 -9.18 -11.46 -0.88
CA CYS A 13 -10.35 -10.56 -0.83
C CYS A 13 -10.05 -9.11 -1.23
N VAL A 14 -8.83 -8.61 -1.01
CA VAL A 14 -8.52 -7.17 -1.18
C VAL A 14 -8.21 -6.81 -2.65
N LEU A 15 -7.67 -7.74 -3.45
CA LEU A 15 -7.28 -7.47 -4.84
C LEU A 15 -8.37 -7.84 -5.86
N GLY A 16 -9.63 -7.45 -5.63
CA GLY A 16 -10.80 -7.75 -6.49
C GLY A 16 -10.65 -7.41 -7.98
N LEU A 17 -9.83 -8.16 -8.71
CA LEU A 17 -9.57 -8.09 -10.15
C LEU A 17 -10.55 -8.96 -10.93
N THR A 18 -11.82 -8.93 -10.53
CA THR A 18 -12.91 -9.44 -11.36
C THR A 18 -13.66 -8.24 -11.89
N ALA A 19 -13.60 -8.03 -13.21
CA ALA A 19 -14.48 -7.10 -13.89
C ALA A 19 -15.93 -7.45 -13.53
N CYS A 20 -16.64 -6.53 -12.87
CA CYS A 20 -18.03 -6.72 -12.50
C CYS A 20 -18.95 -6.45 -13.70
N GLU A 21 -19.39 -7.53 -14.37
CA GLU A 21 -20.69 -7.55 -15.05
C GLU A 21 -21.81 -7.62 -13.99
N GLY A 22 -22.81 -6.74 -14.13
CA GLY A 22 -23.85 -6.51 -13.13
C GLY A 22 -24.77 -7.72 -12.91
N GLY A 23 -24.89 -8.15 -11.65
CA GLY A 23 -25.93 -9.05 -11.16
C GLY A 23 -26.76 -8.36 -10.07
N SER A 24 -28.09 -8.32 -10.25
CA SER A 24 -29.02 -7.70 -9.31
C SER A 24 -29.17 -8.53 -8.04
N VAL A 25 -29.05 -7.90 -6.87
CA VAL A 25 -29.39 -8.51 -5.57
C VAL A 25 -30.76 -8.01 -5.14
N GLY A 26 -31.62 -8.95 -4.76
CA GLY A 26 -33.01 -8.70 -4.34
C GLY A 26 -33.14 -8.31 -2.87
N ASP A 27 -34.21 -7.57 -2.61
CA ASP A 27 -34.66 -7.09 -1.31
C ASP A 27 -35.08 -8.22 -0.35
N GLU A 28 -34.64 -8.16 0.91
CA GLU A 28 -35.35 -8.79 2.03
C GLU A 28 -35.47 -7.83 3.22
N ASP A 29 -36.72 -7.54 3.57
CA ASP A 29 -37.17 -6.80 4.76
C ASP A 29 -36.98 -7.62 6.05
N GLY A 30 -36.53 -6.97 7.13
CA GLY A 30 -36.45 -7.58 8.46
C GLY A 30 -36.47 -6.57 9.61
N SER A 31 -37.62 -6.45 10.27
CA SER A 31 -37.94 -5.50 11.35
C SER A 31 -37.77 -6.14 12.75
N SER A 32 -37.17 -5.41 13.72
CA SER A 32 -37.78 -4.99 15.02
C SER A 32 -36.90 -5.08 16.30
N SER A 33 -36.97 -3.98 17.06
CA SER A 33 -37.04 -3.79 18.53
C SER A 33 -35.85 -4.07 19.47
N GLY A 34 -35.31 -2.98 20.02
CA GLY A 34 -35.63 -2.54 21.40
C GLY A 34 -34.58 -2.75 22.50
N GLY A 35 -34.22 -1.67 23.21
CA GLY A 35 -33.64 -1.74 24.58
C GLY A 35 -32.63 -0.65 24.90
N SER A 36 -33.05 0.35 25.68
CA SER A 36 -32.25 1.44 26.23
C SER A 36 -31.26 0.98 27.31
N GLU A 37 -30.10 1.64 27.45
CA GLU A 37 -29.63 2.19 28.73
C GLU A 37 -28.47 3.19 28.54
N GLU A 38 -28.53 4.21 29.38
CA GLU A 38 -27.77 5.47 29.38
C GLU A 38 -26.55 5.34 30.29
N SER A 39 -25.36 5.77 29.83
CA SER A 39 -24.30 6.19 30.75
C SER A 39 -23.39 7.22 30.09
N THR A 40 -23.38 8.40 30.68
CA THR A 40 -22.52 9.54 30.33
C THR A 40 -21.15 9.35 30.93
N ASN A 41 -20.09 9.50 30.13
CA ASN A 41 -18.77 9.78 30.67
C ASN A 41 -18.01 10.73 29.73
N THR A 42 -17.78 11.94 30.23
CA THR A 42 -17.10 13.03 29.53
C THR A 42 -15.65 13.06 30.00
N SER A 43 -14.68 13.03 29.09
CA SER A 43 -13.30 13.46 29.35
C SER A 43 -12.67 14.14 28.14
N PRO A 44 -11.77 15.10 28.36
CA PRO A 44 -11.46 16.13 27.37
C PRO A 44 -10.38 15.71 26.37
N THR A 45 -10.69 15.88 25.08
CA THR A 45 -9.75 15.82 23.96
C THR A 45 -8.85 17.05 23.97
N THR A 46 -7.53 16.85 24.06
CA THR A 46 -6.52 17.89 23.82
C THR A 46 -6.05 17.76 22.38
N THR A 47 -6.55 18.62 21.50
CA THR A 47 -6.14 18.68 20.09
C THR A 47 -4.84 19.47 19.98
N VAL A 48 -3.73 18.80 19.65
CA VAL A 48 -2.49 19.45 19.20
C VAL A 48 -2.50 19.44 17.68
N SER A 49 -2.90 20.56 17.09
CA SER A 49 -2.82 20.81 15.66
C SER A 49 -1.40 21.28 15.33
N THR A 50 -0.61 20.45 14.65
CA THR A 50 0.69 20.86 14.09
C THR A 50 0.48 21.14 12.62
N THR A 51 0.34 22.41 12.27
CA THR A 51 0.23 22.88 10.90
C THR A 51 1.64 22.93 10.28
N VAL A 52 1.94 22.02 9.35
CA VAL A 52 3.13 22.14 8.49
C VAL A 52 2.71 22.93 7.25
N SER A 53 2.99 24.23 7.25
CA SER A 53 2.85 25.08 6.07
C SER A 53 4.04 24.86 5.13
N THR A 54 3.84 24.13 4.06
CA THR A 54 4.78 24.09 2.93
C THR A 54 4.36 25.15 1.92
N THR A 55 5.08 26.26 1.90
CA THR A 55 4.87 27.36 0.94
C THR A 55 5.53 26.97 -0.39
N VAL A 56 4.72 26.57 -1.38
CA VAL A 56 5.20 26.42 -2.76
C VAL A 56 4.99 27.75 -3.47
N THR A 57 6.10 28.44 -3.75
CA THR A 57 6.12 29.67 -4.54
C THR A 57 5.96 29.29 -6.01
N SER A 58 4.74 29.40 -6.54
CA SER A 58 4.45 29.24 -7.96
C SER A 58 4.93 30.48 -8.73
N ALA A 59 5.75 30.26 -9.76
CA ALA A 59 6.24 31.29 -10.65
C ALA A 59 5.32 31.41 -11.87
N ASP A 60 4.66 32.56 -11.92
CA ASP A 60 3.90 33.13 -13.02
C ASP A 60 4.69 33.08 -14.35
N SER A 61 4.05 32.59 -15.41
CA SER A 61 4.43 32.84 -16.80
C SER A 61 3.18 32.79 -17.66
N THR A 62 2.62 33.98 -17.84
CA THR A 62 1.58 34.32 -18.81
C THR A 62 2.18 34.32 -20.22
N GLU A 63 1.55 33.60 -21.16
CA GLU A 63 1.42 34.07 -22.55
C GLU A 63 0.04 33.65 -23.09
N THR A 64 -0.65 34.66 -23.63
CA THR A 64 -1.94 34.57 -24.32
C THR A 64 -1.69 35.09 -25.72
N ASP A 65 -2.14 34.40 -26.78
CA ASP A 65 -2.95 34.99 -27.87
C ASP A 65 -3.32 33.93 -28.93
N PRO A 66 -4.28 34.20 -29.85
CA PRO A 66 -5.35 33.24 -30.15
C PRO A 66 -5.36 32.84 -31.64
N SER A 67 -6.15 31.84 -31.99
CA SER A 67 -6.85 31.87 -33.27
C SER A 67 -8.09 31.00 -33.23
N THR A 68 -9.22 31.67 -33.42
CA THR A 68 -10.45 31.19 -34.03
C THR A 68 -10.20 30.34 -35.28
N ASP A 69 -10.92 29.24 -35.41
CA ASP A 69 -11.78 29.02 -36.57
C ASP A 69 -12.98 28.12 -36.21
N THR A 70 -14.15 28.65 -36.55
CA THR A 70 -15.46 28.04 -36.59
C THR A 70 -15.57 27.05 -37.74
N ASP A 71 -16.12 25.85 -37.48
CA ASP A 71 -17.15 25.31 -38.37
C ASP A 71 -18.03 24.28 -37.64
N THR A 72 -19.31 24.65 -37.58
CA THR A 72 -20.49 23.88 -37.20
C THR A 72 -20.76 22.77 -38.22
N ASP A 73 -20.94 21.53 -37.75
CA ASP A 73 -21.81 20.58 -38.45
C ASP A 73 -22.48 19.60 -37.47
N THR A 74 -23.55 18.98 -37.95
CA THR A 74 -24.84 18.92 -37.27
C THR A 74 -25.11 17.56 -36.63
N ASP A 75 -25.66 17.62 -35.41
CA ASP A 75 -26.15 16.56 -34.53
C ASP A 75 -27.30 15.71 -35.15
N PRO A 76 -27.20 14.37 -35.16
CA PRO A 76 -28.36 13.49 -35.15
C PRO A 76 -28.66 13.02 -33.72
N THR A 77 -29.78 13.53 -33.22
CA THR A 77 -30.45 13.21 -31.96
C THR A 77 -30.58 11.70 -31.74
N ASP A 78 -29.89 11.19 -30.73
CA ASP A 78 -30.10 9.85 -30.16
C ASP A 78 -30.75 9.98 -28.77
N PRO A 79 -32.00 9.52 -28.56
CA PRO A 79 -32.66 9.58 -27.28
C PRO A 79 -32.44 8.29 -26.51
N ASP A 80 -31.31 8.18 -25.81
CA ASP A 80 -31.21 7.29 -24.66
C ASP A 80 -30.31 7.91 -23.57
N SER A 81 -30.89 8.92 -22.90
CA SER A 81 -30.35 9.48 -21.67
C SER A 81 -30.68 8.54 -20.53
N SER A 82 -29.91 7.45 -20.40
CA SER A 82 -29.66 6.86 -19.09
C SER A 82 -28.46 7.60 -18.52
N THR A 83 -28.71 8.53 -17.60
CA THR A 83 -27.70 9.11 -16.71
C THR A 83 -27.21 8.01 -15.76
N THR A 84 -26.39 7.10 -16.29
CA THR A 84 -25.50 6.32 -15.45
C THR A 84 -24.43 7.31 -15.02
N GLU A 85 -24.50 7.74 -13.76
CA GLU A 85 -23.39 8.43 -13.10
C GLU A 85 -22.09 7.73 -13.52
N PRO A 86 -21.05 8.46 -13.99
CA PRO A 86 -19.79 7.86 -14.37
C PRO A 86 -19.37 6.98 -13.21
N GLY A 87 -19.25 5.67 -13.47
CA GLY A 87 -19.13 4.64 -12.45
C GLY A 87 -17.93 4.90 -11.57
N GLY A 88 -18.13 5.63 -10.48
CA GLY A 88 -17.13 5.83 -9.46
C GLY A 88 -16.72 4.45 -8.98
N CYS A 89 -15.42 4.18 -8.95
CA CYS A 89 -14.94 3.05 -8.18
C CYS A 89 -15.54 3.20 -6.77
N PRO A 90 -16.21 2.17 -6.22
CA PRO A 90 -16.74 2.25 -4.87
C PRO A 90 -15.57 2.57 -3.94
N GLN A 91 -15.50 3.83 -3.50
CA GLN A 91 -14.45 4.32 -2.60
C GLN A 91 -14.59 3.66 -1.22
N ASP A 92 -15.79 3.16 -0.91
CA ASP A 92 -16.16 2.58 0.37
C ASP A 92 -16.67 1.16 0.15
N VAL A 93 -15.74 0.20 0.04
CA VAL A 93 -16.11 -1.20 0.23
C VAL A 93 -16.30 -1.40 1.73
N ASP A 94 -17.55 -1.49 2.17
CA ASP A 94 -17.86 -1.95 3.51
C ASP A 94 -17.48 -3.43 3.60
N PHE A 95 -16.35 -3.71 4.25
CA PHE A 95 -15.89 -5.07 4.51
C PHE A 95 -16.73 -5.78 5.58
N GLY A 96 -17.64 -5.07 6.24
CA GLY A 96 -18.37 -5.54 7.41
C GLY A 96 -17.45 -5.74 8.61
N GLU A 97 -18.01 -6.31 9.68
CA GLU A 97 -17.20 -6.79 10.80
C GLU A 97 -16.34 -7.96 10.33
N ILE A 98 -15.02 -7.81 10.44
CA ILE A 98 -14.08 -8.88 10.11
C ILE A 98 -14.10 -9.90 11.24
N ASP A 99 -14.49 -11.14 10.91
CA ASP A 99 -14.45 -12.25 11.87
C ASP A 99 -12.99 -12.64 12.17
N THR A 100 -12.44 -12.05 13.24
CA THR A 100 -11.11 -12.35 13.77
C THR A 100 -11.10 -13.54 14.73
N SER A 101 -12.23 -14.20 14.99
CA SER A 101 -12.31 -15.30 15.97
C SER A 101 -11.46 -16.51 15.58
N GLY A 102 -11.18 -16.69 14.28
CA GLY A 102 -10.25 -17.69 13.75
C GLY A 102 -8.77 -17.30 13.83
N CYS A 103 -8.46 -16.04 14.13
CA CYS A 103 -7.10 -15.47 14.12
C CYS A 103 -6.47 -15.45 15.52
N ALA A 104 -6.79 -16.44 16.35
CA ALA A 104 -6.16 -16.55 17.66
C ALA A 104 -4.68 -16.96 17.51
N PRO A 105 -3.76 -16.32 18.24
CA PRO A 105 -2.38 -16.76 18.28
C PRO A 105 -2.31 -18.19 18.82
N LEU A 106 -1.36 -18.98 18.31
CA LEU A 106 -1.05 -20.28 18.89
C LEU A 106 -0.46 -20.07 20.28
N SER A 107 -0.62 -21.05 21.16
CA SER A 107 0.00 -21.01 22.49
C SER A 107 1.53 -21.00 22.46
N THR A 108 2.14 -21.22 21.29
CA THR A 108 3.59 -21.18 21.05
C THR A 108 4.03 -19.91 20.31
N ASP A 109 3.10 -19.03 19.96
CA ASP A 109 3.44 -17.78 19.28
C ASP A 109 3.97 -16.78 20.30
N TYR A 110 4.97 -16.00 19.87
CA TYR A 110 5.53 -14.92 20.69
C TYR A 110 4.45 -13.87 20.98
N THR A 111 4.34 -13.46 22.24
CA THR A 111 3.41 -12.41 22.66
C THR A 111 4.18 -11.33 23.43
N PRO A 112 4.33 -10.10 22.90
CA PRO A 112 5.11 -9.05 23.55
C PRO A 112 4.70 -8.83 25.01
N GLY A 113 5.67 -8.97 25.91
CA GLY A 113 5.48 -8.73 27.36
C GLY A 113 4.67 -9.79 28.10
N ALA A 114 4.31 -10.90 27.46
CA ALA A 114 3.66 -12.03 28.11
C ALA A 114 4.67 -12.97 28.80
N ASP A 115 4.17 -13.83 29.69
CA ASP A 115 4.92 -14.99 30.19
C ASP A 115 4.81 -16.10 29.13
N ASP A 116 5.74 -16.11 28.18
CA ASP A 116 5.81 -17.08 27.08
C ASP A 116 7.12 -17.91 27.12
N ASP A 117 7.27 -18.85 26.19
CA ASP A 117 8.44 -19.75 26.14
C ASP A 117 9.70 -19.07 25.55
N TYR A 118 9.64 -17.78 25.18
CA TYR A 118 10.75 -17.05 24.58
C TYR A 118 11.57 -16.32 25.64
N ASP A 119 12.88 -16.22 25.41
CA ASP A 119 13.75 -15.38 26.24
C ASP A 119 13.34 -13.91 26.10
N ALA A 120 13.44 -13.16 27.21
CA ALA A 120 13.16 -11.73 27.21
C ALA A 120 13.97 -11.01 26.13
N CYS A 121 13.31 -10.16 25.34
CA CYS A 121 13.88 -9.52 24.18
C CYS A 121 13.48 -8.04 24.08
N VAL A 122 14.09 -7.35 23.12
CA VAL A 122 13.94 -5.89 22.97
C VAL A 122 12.51 -5.45 22.65
N SER A 123 11.67 -6.35 22.15
CA SER A 123 10.29 -6.06 21.75
C SER A 123 9.26 -6.26 22.86
N ASP A 124 9.67 -6.74 24.04
CA ASP A 124 8.74 -6.96 25.17
C ASP A 124 8.15 -5.68 25.74
N GLY A 125 8.75 -4.53 25.41
CA GLY A 125 8.19 -3.21 25.73
C GLY A 125 6.95 -2.84 24.91
N GLY A 126 6.60 -3.62 23.88
CA GLY A 126 5.48 -3.32 22.97
C GLY A 126 5.77 -2.24 21.94
N ASP A 127 7.00 -1.69 21.93
CA ASP A 127 7.42 -0.64 21.01
C ASP A 127 8.47 -1.16 20.02
N TRP A 128 8.46 -0.61 18.80
CA TRP A 128 9.54 -0.87 17.84
C TRP A 128 10.82 -0.16 18.27
N VAL A 129 11.89 -0.93 18.47
CA VAL A 129 13.23 -0.40 18.72
C VAL A 129 14.10 -0.62 17.49
N LEU A 130 14.57 0.47 16.88
CA LEU A 130 15.44 0.43 15.72
C LEU A 130 16.65 -0.48 15.96
N VAL A 131 17.02 -1.26 14.95
CA VAL A 131 18.23 -2.09 14.97
C VAL A 131 19.46 -1.24 14.68
N ASP A 132 19.35 -0.32 13.72
CA ASP A 132 20.44 0.55 13.30
C ASP A 132 19.99 2.01 13.23
N SER A 133 19.55 2.44 12.06
CA SER A 133 19.19 3.83 11.76
C SER A 133 17.88 3.88 10.96
N PRO A 134 17.16 5.03 11.00
CA PRO A 134 15.95 5.18 10.21
C PRO A 134 16.20 4.82 8.74
N PRO A 135 15.50 3.82 8.20
CA PRO A 135 15.81 3.27 6.90
C PRO A 135 15.27 4.19 5.80
N ASN A 136 15.95 4.18 4.65
CA ASN A 136 15.49 4.94 3.48
C ASN A 136 14.12 4.49 2.93
N SER A 137 13.59 3.33 3.35
CA SER A 137 12.23 2.93 3.01
C SER A 137 11.17 3.82 3.67
N ALA A 138 11.47 4.49 4.79
CA ALA A 138 10.54 5.43 5.42
C ALA A 138 10.19 6.58 4.45
N ALA A 139 11.20 7.12 3.77
CA ALA A 139 11.01 8.15 2.74
C ALA A 139 10.21 7.64 1.53
N ARG A 140 10.21 6.33 1.25
CA ARG A 140 9.38 5.75 0.17
C ARG A 140 7.93 5.65 0.57
N THR A 141 7.65 5.34 1.84
CA THR A 141 6.29 5.33 2.38
C THR A 141 5.73 6.76 2.40
N VAL A 142 6.52 7.75 2.80
CA VAL A 142 6.14 9.17 2.67
C VAL A 142 5.88 9.56 1.21
N ALA A 143 6.76 9.16 0.29
CA ALA A 143 6.55 9.43 -1.13
C ALA A 143 5.27 8.76 -1.69
N TYR A 144 4.88 7.61 -1.15
CA TYR A 144 3.59 6.98 -1.48
C TYR A 144 2.43 7.86 -0.99
N GLU A 145 2.46 8.32 0.26
CA GLU A 145 1.43 9.24 0.79
C GLU A 145 1.33 10.52 -0.05
N ASP A 146 2.46 11.11 -0.43
CA ASP A 146 2.48 12.33 -1.25
C ASP A 146 1.88 12.09 -2.64
N ILE A 147 2.10 10.90 -3.24
CA ILE A 147 1.48 10.50 -4.51
C ILE A 147 -0.03 10.35 -4.34
N ILE A 148 -0.49 9.65 -3.29
CA ILE A 148 -1.93 9.44 -3.07
C ILE A 148 -2.64 10.75 -2.73
N ALA A 149 -2.00 11.66 -1.99
CA ALA A 149 -2.53 12.98 -1.70
C ALA A 149 -2.73 13.85 -2.96
N LEU A 150 -1.98 13.60 -4.04
CA LEU A 150 -2.22 14.23 -5.34
C LEU A 150 -3.34 13.55 -6.13
N LEU A 151 -3.38 12.21 -6.09
CA LEU A 151 -4.23 11.41 -6.99
C LEU A 151 -5.58 11.01 -6.40
N ARG A 152 -5.77 11.12 -5.08
CA ARG A 152 -6.98 10.71 -4.34
C ARG A 152 -7.39 11.73 -3.27
N ASN A 153 -7.44 13.01 -3.63
CA ASN A 153 -7.78 14.11 -2.71
C ASN A 153 -9.30 14.41 -2.59
N GLY A 154 -10.16 13.54 -3.10
CA GLY A 154 -11.61 13.76 -3.17
C GLY A 154 -12.07 14.52 -4.42
N GLU A 155 -11.15 14.91 -5.29
CA GLU A 155 -11.42 15.48 -6.61
C GLU A 155 -10.87 14.55 -7.71
N THR A 156 -11.34 14.70 -8.95
CA THR A 156 -10.77 13.97 -10.09
C THR A 156 -9.41 14.57 -10.43
N PRO A 157 -8.31 13.79 -10.38
CA PRO A 157 -6.97 14.33 -10.59
C PRO A 157 -6.77 14.82 -12.03
N SER A 158 -6.04 15.91 -12.17
CA SER A 158 -5.66 16.50 -13.45
C SER A 158 -4.40 15.83 -14.03
N ALA A 159 -4.13 16.06 -15.32
CA ALA A 159 -2.89 15.61 -15.94
C ALA A 159 -1.62 16.19 -15.27
N GLU A 160 -1.71 17.39 -14.69
CA GLU A 160 -0.63 18.00 -13.92
C GLU A 160 -0.37 17.22 -12.62
N ASP A 161 -1.42 16.75 -11.94
CA ASP A 161 -1.31 15.92 -10.74
C ASP A 161 -0.57 14.60 -11.02
N PHE A 162 -0.87 13.94 -12.16
CA PHE A 162 -0.13 12.76 -12.61
C PHE A 162 1.35 13.07 -12.88
N THR A 163 1.64 14.20 -13.52
CA THR A 163 3.03 14.63 -13.80
C THR A 163 3.81 14.87 -12.50
N MET A 164 3.20 15.52 -11.52
CA MET A 164 3.78 15.75 -10.19
C MET A 164 3.99 14.42 -9.45
N ALA A 165 2.98 13.56 -9.41
CA ALA A 165 3.05 12.24 -8.78
C ALA A 165 4.13 11.35 -9.41
N ARG A 166 4.27 11.36 -10.74
CA ARG A 166 5.34 10.63 -11.44
C ARG A 166 6.73 11.14 -11.06
N THR A 167 6.88 12.45 -10.88
CA THR A 167 8.14 13.06 -10.44
C THR A 167 8.54 12.55 -9.04
N ILE A 168 7.58 12.43 -8.13
CA ILE A 168 7.80 11.85 -6.80
C ILE A 168 8.19 10.38 -6.92
N TYR A 169 7.43 9.58 -7.69
CA TYR A 169 7.68 8.16 -7.94
C TYR A 169 9.10 7.88 -8.47
N ALA A 170 9.54 8.68 -9.44
CA ALA A 170 10.80 8.55 -10.15
C ALA A 170 11.98 9.27 -9.46
N THR A 171 11.79 9.77 -8.24
CA THR A 171 12.88 10.40 -7.47
C THR A 171 14.05 9.42 -7.33
N LYS A 172 15.29 9.91 -7.43
CA LYS A 172 16.49 9.09 -7.37
C LYS A 172 16.51 8.24 -6.08
N ASN A 173 16.66 6.92 -6.24
CA ASN A 173 16.58 5.91 -5.16
C ASN A 173 15.20 5.79 -4.46
N GLY A 174 14.17 6.38 -5.06
CA GLY A 174 12.78 6.39 -4.59
C GLY A 174 12.06 5.06 -4.83
N ILE A 175 10.77 5.14 -5.12
CA ILE A 175 9.88 3.98 -5.28
C ILE A 175 10.24 3.23 -6.56
N GLU A 176 10.32 3.91 -7.70
CA GLU A 176 10.62 3.31 -9.01
C GLU A 176 11.87 2.42 -8.97
N SER A 177 12.97 2.95 -8.43
CA SER A 177 14.24 2.23 -8.30
C SER A 177 14.12 0.91 -7.53
N ARG A 178 13.12 0.76 -6.66
CA ARG A 178 12.84 -0.50 -5.95
C ARG A 178 11.87 -1.37 -6.71
N VAL A 179 10.82 -0.80 -7.31
CA VAL A 179 9.88 -1.53 -8.18
C VAL A 179 10.64 -2.27 -9.29
N LEU A 180 11.59 -1.61 -9.96
CA LEU A 180 12.42 -2.17 -11.06
C LEU A 180 13.20 -3.44 -10.74
N ARG A 181 13.25 -3.87 -9.48
CA ARG A 181 14.02 -5.02 -9.01
C ARG A 181 13.34 -5.80 -7.89
N ARG A 182 12.07 -5.49 -7.61
CA ARG A 182 11.39 -6.07 -6.45
C ARG A 182 11.06 -7.54 -6.74
N GLU A 183 11.52 -8.39 -5.84
CA GLU A 183 11.20 -9.81 -5.83
C GLU A 183 10.03 -10.10 -4.90
N ASP A 184 9.22 -11.09 -5.25
CA ASP A 184 8.24 -11.71 -4.37
C ASP A 184 8.77 -13.06 -3.86
N LEU A 185 9.10 -13.12 -2.57
CA LEU A 185 9.66 -14.32 -1.95
C LEU A 185 8.62 -15.40 -1.64
N HIS A 186 7.33 -15.17 -1.91
CA HIS A 186 6.31 -16.22 -1.86
C HIS A 186 6.51 -17.24 -3.00
N TYR A 187 7.22 -16.87 -4.06
CA TYR A 187 7.53 -17.72 -5.19
C TYR A 187 8.98 -18.25 -5.13
N PRO A 188 9.26 -19.42 -5.75
CA PRO A 188 10.60 -19.98 -5.83
C PRO A 188 11.64 -18.96 -6.34
N PRO A 189 12.90 -19.07 -5.91
CA PRO A 189 13.97 -18.24 -6.46
C PRO A 189 14.18 -18.53 -7.95
N VAL A 190 14.79 -17.57 -8.64
CA VAL A 190 15.34 -17.79 -9.99
C VAL A 190 16.29 -18.97 -9.95
N ASP A 191 16.17 -19.92 -10.87
CA ASP A 191 17.01 -21.11 -10.87
C ASP A 191 18.48 -20.72 -11.02
N GLU A 192 19.38 -21.44 -10.34
CA GLU A 192 20.82 -21.14 -10.32
C GLU A 192 21.44 -21.10 -11.73
N ALA A 193 20.89 -21.87 -12.67
CA ALA A 193 21.32 -21.89 -14.07
C ALA A 193 21.03 -20.58 -14.82
N ASP A 194 20.00 -19.84 -14.40
CA ASP A 194 19.55 -18.60 -15.04
C ASP A 194 20.02 -17.34 -14.29
N GLN A 195 20.64 -17.51 -13.11
CA GLN A 195 21.22 -16.39 -12.37
C GLN A 195 22.48 -15.84 -13.06
N ASP A 196 22.62 -14.52 -13.14
CA ASP A 196 23.89 -13.90 -13.52
C ASP A 196 24.82 -13.89 -12.30
N PRO A 197 26.00 -14.54 -12.35
CA PRO A 197 26.93 -14.59 -11.23
C PRO A 197 27.56 -13.23 -10.87
N LYS A 198 27.37 -12.20 -11.69
CA LYS A 198 27.80 -10.82 -11.42
C LYS A 198 26.75 -10.01 -10.66
N VAL A 199 25.52 -10.51 -10.58
CA VAL A 199 24.42 -9.88 -9.86
C VAL A 199 24.24 -10.61 -8.54
N LEU A 200 23.95 -9.87 -7.47
CA LEU A 200 23.71 -10.49 -6.17
C LEU A 200 22.46 -11.39 -6.24
N PRO A 201 22.42 -12.53 -5.52
CA PRO A 201 21.29 -13.46 -5.58
C PRO A 201 19.93 -12.83 -5.24
N ASP A 202 19.91 -11.75 -4.44
CA ASP A 202 18.71 -11.00 -4.04
C ASP A 202 18.32 -9.88 -5.01
N ARG A 203 19.00 -9.78 -6.16
CA ARG A 203 18.81 -8.74 -7.18
C ARG A 203 18.67 -9.31 -8.58
N GLN A 204 18.39 -10.61 -8.70
CA GLN A 204 18.35 -11.29 -10.00
C GLN A 204 17.24 -10.76 -10.90
N CYS A 205 16.19 -10.17 -10.32
CA CYS A 205 15.13 -9.49 -11.07
C CYS A 205 15.55 -8.14 -11.67
N THR A 206 16.80 -7.70 -11.51
CA THR A 206 17.35 -6.57 -12.29
C THR A 206 17.68 -6.97 -13.73
N ILE A 207 17.68 -8.26 -14.04
CA ILE A 207 18.01 -8.82 -15.34
C ILE A 207 16.70 -9.03 -16.10
N GLY A 208 16.58 -8.41 -17.28
CA GLY A 208 15.34 -8.45 -18.07
C GLY A 208 14.86 -9.86 -18.38
N THR A 209 15.76 -10.77 -18.78
CA THR A 209 15.40 -12.17 -19.07
C THR A 209 14.84 -12.89 -17.84
N ASN A 210 15.35 -12.59 -16.63
CA ASN A 210 14.81 -13.19 -15.41
C ASN A 210 13.41 -12.65 -15.09
N ALA A 211 13.14 -11.38 -15.40
CA ALA A 211 11.80 -10.82 -15.25
C ALA A 211 10.80 -11.47 -16.21
N ASP A 212 11.23 -11.81 -17.43
CA ASP A 212 10.41 -12.47 -18.44
C ASP A 212 10.17 -13.96 -18.09
N ASP A 213 11.22 -14.68 -17.67
CA ASP A 213 11.16 -16.13 -17.40
C ASP A 213 10.56 -16.46 -16.02
N TYR A 214 10.67 -15.53 -15.05
CA TYR A 214 10.19 -15.69 -13.68
C TYR A 214 9.26 -14.54 -13.23
N PRO A 215 8.14 -14.28 -13.94
CA PRO A 215 7.34 -13.07 -13.72
C PRO A 215 6.67 -12.99 -12.35
N ASP A 216 6.37 -14.13 -11.72
CA ASP A 216 5.80 -14.18 -10.37
C ASP A 216 6.86 -13.83 -9.31
N ARG A 217 8.08 -14.37 -9.46
CA ARG A 217 9.21 -14.04 -8.58
C ARG A 217 9.69 -12.60 -8.80
N CYS A 218 9.76 -12.15 -10.04
CA CYS A 218 10.17 -10.81 -10.44
C CYS A 218 8.98 -9.86 -10.59
N VAL A 219 8.10 -9.90 -9.59
CA VAL A 219 6.82 -9.17 -9.57
C VAL A 219 6.96 -7.68 -9.87
N GLY A 220 8.04 -7.06 -9.40
CA GLY A 220 8.31 -5.65 -9.57
C GLY A 220 8.38 -5.23 -11.04
N PRO A 221 9.43 -5.64 -11.77
CA PRO A 221 9.56 -5.32 -13.19
C PRO A 221 8.54 -6.02 -14.09
N ALA A 222 8.11 -7.24 -13.77
CA ALA A 222 7.24 -8.02 -14.66
C ALA A 222 5.76 -7.64 -14.58
N LYS A 223 5.30 -7.12 -13.43
CA LYS A 223 3.86 -6.87 -13.18
C LYS A 223 3.56 -5.48 -12.65
N ILE A 224 4.22 -5.07 -11.56
CA ILE A 224 3.93 -3.80 -10.89
C ILE A 224 4.32 -2.62 -11.77
N GLN A 225 5.55 -2.61 -12.30
CA GLN A 225 6.03 -1.51 -13.13
C GLN A 225 5.14 -1.27 -14.37
N PRO A 226 4.79 -2.28 -15.19
CA PRO A 226 3.91 -2.06 -16.34
C PRO A 226 2.57 -1.42 -15.98
N ILE A 227 2.00 -1.76 -14.82
CA ILE A 227 0.74 -1.15 -14.34
C ILE A 227 0.95 0.32 -14.02
N VAL A 228 2.00 0.65 -13.27
CA VAL A 228 2.32 2.01 -12.85
C VAL A 228 2.67 2.89 -14.05
N ASP A 229 3.54 2.43 -14.93
CA ASP A 229 3.99 3.18 -16.11
C ASP A 229 2.83 3.46 -17.08
N ALA A 230 1.97 2.46 -17.33
CA ALA A 230 0.81 2.64 -18.21
C ALA A 230 -0.22 3.62 -17.61
N ALA A 231 -0.46 3.55 -16.30
CA ALA A 231 -1.41 4.43 -15.63
C ALA A 231 -0.90 5.88 -15.55
N PHE A 232 0.39 6.10 -15.25
CA PHE A 232 0.98 7.44 -15.32
C PHE A 232 0.90 8.00 -16.74
N ALA A 233 1.30 7.23 -17.75
CA ALA A 233 1.29 7.71 -19.14
C ALA A 233 -0.12 8.14 -19.58
N ALA A 234 -1.15 7.35 -19.26
CA ALA A 234 -2.53 7.68 -19.62
C ALA A 234 -3.08 8.87 -18.82
N GLY A 235 -2.75 8.96 -17.52
CA GLY A 235 -3.12 10.10 -16.69
C GLY A 235 -2.49 11.42 -17.14
N GLU A 236 -1.22 11.40 -17.56
CA GLU A 236 -0.49 12.57 -18.06
C GLU A 236 -1.03 13.08 -19.42
N THR A 237 -1.56 12.20 -20.26
CA THR A 237 -2.15 12.58 -21.56
C THR A 237 -3.64 12.89 -21.48
N GLY A 238 -4.30 12.61 -20.35
CA GLY A 238 -5.75 12.70 -20.20
C GLY A 238 -6.52 11.61 -20.95
N ASP A 239 -5.87 10.50 -21.29
CA ASP A 239 -6.49 9.38 -21.99
C ASP A 239 -7.28 8.50 -21.02
N GLY A 240 -8.60 8.43 -21.15
CA GLY A 240 -9.46 7.59 -20.31
C GLY A 240 -9.87 8.23 -18.98
N ASP A 241 -10.31 7.42 -18.02
CA ASP A 241 -10.78 7.91 -16.71
C ASP A 241 -9.60 8.09 -15.73
N ALA A 242 -9.36 9.34 -15.33
CA ALA A 242 -8.32 9.71 -14.39
C ALA A 242 -8.44 8.99 -13.03
N ASN A 243 -9.66 8.77 -12.52
CA ASN A 243 -9.86 8.08 -11.25
C ASN A 243 -9.45 6.60 -11.34
N VAL A 244 -9.65 5.98 -12.50
CA VAL A 244 -9.21 4.60 -12.74
C VAL A 244 -7.69 4.52 -12.78
N HIS A 245 -7.00 5.47 -13.41
CA HIS A 245 -5.54 5.49 -13.43
C HIS A 245 -4.94 5.74 -12.04
N ALA A 246 -5.52 6.67 -11.29
CA ALA A 246 -5.16 6.91 -9.89
C ALA A 246 -5.31 5.64 -9.04
N ALA A 247 -6.45 4.95 -9.14
CA ALA A 247 -6.70 3.70 -8.43
C ALA A 247 -5.71 2.58 -8.83
N ARG A 248 -5.31 2.51 -10.10
CA ARG A 248 -4.32 1.53 -10.57
C ARG A 248 -2.92 1.80 -10.02
N ILE A 249 -2.51 3.07 -9.96
CA ILE A 249 -1.23 3.46 -9.33
C ILE A 249 -1.26 3.10 -7.86
N ASP A 250 -2.33 3.50 -7.15
CA ASP A 250 -2.51 3.21 -5.73
C ASP A 250 -2.41 1.70 -5.45
N ALA A 251 -3.25 0.89 -6.10
CA ALA A 251 -3.25 -0.56 -5.92
C ALA A 251 -1.88 -1.20 -6.22
N ALA A 252 -1.19 -0.75 -7.27
CA ALA A 252 0.13 -1.27 -7.62
C ALA A 252 1.20 -0.88 -6.59
N LEU A 253 1.15 0.33 -6.03
CA LEU A 253 2.06 0.77 -4.99
C LEU A 253 1.78 0.12 -3.63
N GLN A 254 0.52 -0.14 -3.29
CA GLN A 254 0.16 -0.97 -2.14
C GLN A 254 0.69 -2.39 -2.29
N TRP A 255 0.55 -3.00 -3.47
CA TRP A 255 1.14 -4.31 -3.75
C TRP A 255 2.67 -4.29 -3.59
N PHE A 256 3.34 -3.25 -4.10
CA PHE A 256 4.77 -3.07 -3.91
C PHE A 256 5.16 -2.98 -2.42
N SER A 257 4.43 -2.21 -1.62
CA SER A 257 4.68 -2.10 -0.17
C SER A 257 4.47 -3.44 0.52
N PHE A 258 3.40 -4.17 0.20
CA PHE A 258 3.13 -5.50 0.73
C PHE A 258 4.30 -6.48 0.48
N VAL A 259 4.73 -6.65 -0.78
CA VAL A 259 5.86 -7.56 -1.09
C VAL A 259 7.18 -7.06 -0.52
N SER A 260 7.34 -5.75 -0.36
CA SER A 260 8.52 -5.17 0.27
C SER A 260 8.61 -5.52 1.75
N VAL A 261 7.52 -5.41 2.51
CA VAL A 261 7.48 -5.85 3.92
C VAL A 261 7.92 -7.31 4.05
N TYR A 262 7.39 -8.18 3.21
CA TYR A 262 7.77 -9.60 3.24
C TYR A 262 9.24 -9.84 2.85
N LYS A 263 9.73 -9.19 1.79
CA LYS A 263 11.11 -9.33 1.34
C LYS A 263 12.11 -8.88 2.42
N GLU A 264 11.89 -7.71 3.01
CA GLU A 264 12.81 -7.14 4.01
C GLU A 264 12.72 -7.90 5.36
N SER A 265 11.54 -8.40 5.75
CA SER A 265 11.42 -9.24 6.96
C SER A 265 12.13 -10.59 6.81
N ALA A 266 12.11 -11.19 5.62
CA ALA A 266 12.85 -12.42 5.35
C ALA A 266 14.37 -12.21 5.38
N SER A 267 14.87 -11.04 4.94
CA SER A 267 16.30 -10.74 4.93
C SER A 267 16.84 -10.14 6.24
N CYS A 268 15.96 -9.65 7.12
CA CYS A 268 16.30 -9.16 8.47
C CYS A 268 17.22 -10.13 9.26
N GLY A 269 17.06 -11.44 9.04
CA GLY A 269 17.88 -12.49 9.67
C GLY A 269 19.38 -12.38 9.41
N PHE A 270 19.79 -11.83 8.26
CA PHE A 270 21.20 -11.70 7.87
C PHE A 270 21.59 -10.27 7.45
N ALA A 271 20.61 -9.36 7.29
CA ALA A 271 20.81 -7.95 7.00
C ALA A 271 20.06 -7.10 8.05
N PRO A 272 20.74 -6.62 9.12
CA PRO A 272 20.08 -5.91 10.21
C PRO A 272 19.29 -4.67 9.77
N ALA A 273 19.76 -3.95 8.74
CA ALA A 273 19.05 -2.79 8.19
C ALA A 273 17.69 -3.15 7.54
N ASP A 274 17.49 -4.42 7.16
CA ASP A 274 16.25 -4.86 6.53
C ASP A 274 15.14 -5.08 7.58
N CYS A 275 15.51 -5.31 8.85
CA CYS A 275 14.57 -5.31 9.98
C CYS A 275 13.84 -3.97 10.10
N ASP A 276 14.61 -2.88 10.14
CA ASP A 276 14.01 -1.55 10.17
C ASP A 276 13.30 -1.25 8.84
N SER A 277 13.82 -1.77 7.73
CA SER A 277 13.23 -1.51 6.41
C SER A 277 11.84 -2.11 6.23
N HIS A 278 11.55 -3.32 6.75
CA HIS A 278 10.20 -3.88 6.67
C HIS A 278 9.20 -3.09 7.51
N TRP A 279 9.61 -2.64 8.70
CA TRP A 279 8.81 -1.76 9.53
C TRP A 279 8.47 -0.46 8.78
N ALA A 280 9.49 0.15 8.17
CA ALA A 280 9.30 1.35 7.39
C ALA A 280 8.40 1.19 6.15
N TYR A 281 8.51 0.08 5.41
CA TYR A 281 7.59 -0.18 4.29
C TYR A 281 6.15 -0.39 4.73
N TYR A 282 5.94 -0.87 5.95
CA TYR A 282 4.62 -1.07 6.52
C TYR A 282 4.00 0.24 6.97
N ASN A 283 4.69 1.00 7.82
CA ASN A 283 4.08 2.12 8.51
C ASN A 283 4.81 3.47 8.38
N GLY A 284 5.95 3.51 7.68
CA GLY A 284 6.78 4.72 7.56
C GLY A 284 7.84 4.90 8.66
N ALA A 285 8.08 3.90 9.50
CA ALA A 285 8.99 3.94 10.65
C ALA A 285 8.65 5.03 11.68
N VAL A 286 7.36 5.22 11.90
CA VAL A 286 6.78 6.11 12.90
C VAL A 286 6.23 5.31 14.07
N PRO A 287 5.88 5.91 15.22
CA PRO A 287 5.15 5.21 16.29
C PRO A 287 3.87 4.55 15.76
N ASN A 288 3.45 3.42 16.34
CA ASN A 288 2.33 2.65 15.80
C ASN A 288 1.07 3.53 15.65
N ASP A 289 0.71 4.32 16.67
CA ASP A 289 -0.46 5.22 16.62
C ASP A 289 -0.44 6.31 15.53
N GLN A 290 0.69 6.48 14.83
CA GLN A 290 0.91 7.45 13.76
C GLN A 290 1.19 6.81 12.39
N SER A 291 0.96 5.50 12.25
CA SER A 291 1.14 4.74 11.01
C SER A 291 0.62 5.47 9.76
N ILE A 292 1.45 5.47 8.71
CA ILE A 292 1.12 5.89 7.35
C ILE A 292 1.26 4.70 6.40
N GLY A 293 0.97 4.87 5.10
CA GLY A 293 1.13 3.83 4.11
C GLY A 293 0.10 2.73 4.27
N ILE A 294 0.51 1.49 3.99
CA ILE A 294 -0.38 0.32 4.05
C ILE A 294 -0.90 0.05 5.48
N ALA A 295 -0.16 0.43 6.52
CA ALA A 295 -0.61 0.30 7.90
C ALA A 295 -1.82 1.21 8.21
N ALA A 296 -1.85 2.43 7.65
CA ALA A 296 -3.01 3.31 7.79
C ALA A 296 -4.26 2.68 7.14
N ASN A 297 -4.10 2.08 5.95
CA ASN A 297 -5.18 1.39 5.25
C ASN A 297 -5.73 0.21 6.08
N PHE A 298 -4.86 -0.61 6.68
CA PHE A 298 -5.32 -1.71 7.55
C PHE A 298 -6.05 -1.20 8.78
N ARG A 299 -5.57 -0.14 9.41
CA ARG A 299 -6.23 0.45 10.58
C ARG A 299 -7.59 1.06 10.25
N GLU A 300 -7.74 1.65 9.07
CA GLU A 300 -9.02 2.16 8.58
C GLU A 300 -10.04 1.04 8.40
N ILE A 301 -9.60 -0.13 7.90
CA ILE A 301 -10.43 -1.32 7.74
C ILE A 301 -10.79 -1.92 9.12
N ASP A 302 -9.78 -2.24 9.93
CA ASP A 302 -9.94 -2.77 11.28
C ASP A 302 -8.64 -2.56 12.11
N PRO A 303 -8.67 -1.75 13.18
CA PRO A 303 -7.51 -1.57 14.06
C PRO A 303 -6.92 -2.87 14.61
N ALA A 304 -7.73 -3.92 14.82
CA ALA A 304 -7.24 -5.21 15.31
C ALA A 304 -6.33 -5.92 14.30
N ILE A 305 -6.53 -5.70 12.99
CA ILE A 305 -5.64 -6.24 11.95
C ILE A 305 -4.27 -5.56 12.02
N ASP A 306 -4.26 -4.24 12.13
CA ASP A 306 -3.03 -3.47 12.25
C ASP A 306 -2.24 -3.84 13.51
N ASP A 307 -2.91 -3.97 14.67
CA ASP A 307 -2.30 -4.46 15.91
C ASP A 307 -1.72 -5.88 15.76
N ALA A 308 -2.44 -6.79 15.09
CA ALA A 308 -1.96 -8.15 14.84
C ALA A 308 -0.71 -8.17 13.94
N ILE A 309 -0.68 -7.35 12.89
CA ILE A 309 0.49 -7.23 12.01
C ILE A 309 1.67 -6.63 12.79
N PHE A 310 1.44 -5.57 13.56
CA PHE A 310 2.47 -4.93 14.39
C PHE A 310 3.08 -5.92 15.38
N ASN A 311 2.27 -6.71 16.07
CA ASN A 311 2.73 -7.79 16.95
C ASN A 311 3.58 -8.83 16.20
N GLY A 312 3.19 -9.20 14.98
CA GLY A 312 3.99 -10.06 14.12
C GLY A 312 5.37 -9.46 13.77
N MET A 313 5.43 -8.15 13.53
CA MET A 313 6.69 -7.43 13.31
C MET A 313 7.58 -7.41 14.56
N LEU A 314 7.00 -7.16 15.74
CA LEU A 314 7.69 -7.25 17.01
C LEU A 314 8.29 -8.65 17.24
N GLY A 315 7.57 -9.71 16.85
CA GLY A 315 8.11 -11.07 16.88
C GLY A 315 9.36 -11.27 16.01
N ILE A 316 9.37 -10.72 14.78
CA ILE A 316 10.56 -10.75 13.91
C ILE A 316 11.73 -9.99 14.55
N ARG A 317 11.46 -8.82 15.13
CA ARG A 317 12.46 -7.99 15.79
C ARG A 317 13.04 -8.65 17.05
N CYS A 318 12.18 -9.31 17.82
CA CYS A 318 12.54 -10.12 18.98
C CYS A 318 13.47 -11.27 18.58
N TRP A 319 13.03 -12.09 17.61
CA TRP A 319 13.82 -13.19 17.06
C TRP A 319 15.21 -12.74 16.61
N ARG A 320 15.30 -11.60 15.89
CA ARG A 320 16.58 -11.04 15.46
C ARG A 320 17.49 -10.63 16.62
N GLY A 321 16.92 -10.13 17.71
CA GLY A 321 17.65 -9.75 18.91
C GLY A 321 18.21 -10.95 19.66
N LEU A 322 17.44 -12.04 19.73
CA LEU A 322 17.85 -13.29 20.38
C LEU A 322 18.90 -14.06 19.56
N TYR A 323 18.83 -13.99 18.24
CA TYR A 323 19.70 -14.74 17.33
C TYR A 323 20.44 -13.81 16.36
N PRO A 324 21.44 -13.03 16.84
CA PRO A 324 22.20 -12.19 15.95
C PRO A 324 23.12 -13.01 15.05
N ALA A 325 23.02 -12.76 13.73
CA ALA A 325 23.94 -13.30 12.72
C ALA A 325 25.37 -12.77 12.89
#